data_AF-A0A841B2Z0-F1
#
_entry.id   AF-A0A841B2Z0-F1
#
_cell.length_a   1.000
_cell.length_b   1.000
_cell.length_c   1.000
_cell.angle_alpha   90.00
_cell.angle_beta   90.00
_cell.angle_gamma   90.00
#
_symmetry.space_group_name_H-M   'P 1'
#
loop_
_entity.id
_entity.type
_entity.pdbx_description
1 polymer ?
#
loop_
_entity_poly.entity_id
_entity_poly.type
_entity_poly.pdbx_seq_one_letter_code
_entity_poly.pdbx_strand_id
1 'polypeptide(L)'
;MASASQATLVDEVASAAKAGPSGDKRELVLGGKDARMTAQEPALDLIEAVQGFAQSRKLSGYVQARIEPETNAVTIYWHREPPAEIRQYAESERGGVALHFSVVPYSYDELVKEARRIVSENSPKVVSASPNADFTGITVGVDTSKVDLQSMSVSSTVPVQLTHGGEVLGIIPGG
;
A
#
# COMPACT_ATOMS: atom_id res chain seq x y z
N MET A 1 31.01 -21.45 -65.21
CA MET A 1 29.60 -21.11 -65.50
C MET A 1 29.23 -20.03 -64.48
N ALA A 2 29.42 -18.74 -64.81
CA ALA A 2 28.41 -17.83 -65.37
C ALA A 2 27.13 -17.82 -64.52
N SER A 3 26.94 -16.84 -63.62
CA SER A 3 26.39 -15.50 -63.91
C SER A 3 24.98 -15.54 -64.49
N ALA A 4 24.00 -15.04 -63.73
CA ALA A 4 23.07 -13.99 -64.17
C ALA A 4 21.92 -13.80 -63.16
N SER A 5 21.82 -12.56 -62.67
CA SER A 5 20.64 -11.95 -62.10
C SER A 5 19.48 -11.90 -63.10
N GLN A 6 18.24 -11.93 -62.63
CA GLN A 6 17.12 -11.26 -63.30
C GLN A 6 16.34 -10.42 -62.29
N ALA A 7 16.38 -9.11 -62.50
CA ALA A 7 15.41 -8.15 -62.04
C ALA A 7 14.24 -8.10 -63.04
N THR A 8 13.02 -7.79 -62.60
CA THR A 8 12.08 -6.88 -63.31
C THR A 8 10.96 -6.46 -62.34
N LEU A 9 10.94 -5.15 -62.05
CA LEU A 9 9.78 -4.38 -61.59
C LEU A 9 8.88 -4.05 -62.79
N VAL A 10 7.56 -4.09 -62.63
CA VAL A 10 6.55 -3.02 -62.90
C VAL A 10 5.15 -3.62 -62.69
N ASP A 11 4.36 -3.14 -61.74
CA ASP A 11 3.41 -2.01 -61.85
C ASP A 11 2.20 -2.36 -62.75
N GLU A 12 0.99 -2.41 -62.17
CA GLU A 12 -0.16 -1.60 -62.62
C GLU A 12 -1.49 -2.09 -61.97
N VAL A 13 -1.90 -1.31 -60.96
CA VAL A 13 -3.24 -0.78 -60.66
C VAL A 13 -4.51 -1.56 -61.09
N ALA A 14 -5.34 -1.92 -60.10
CA ALA A 14 -6.79 -1.81 -60.20
C ALA A 14 -7.38 -1.38 -58.84
N SER A 15 -7.80 -0.11 -58.82
CA SER A 15 -8.41 0.59 -57.70
C SER A 15 -9.94 0.38 -57.67
N ALA A 16 -10.48 0.40 -56.45
CA ALA A 16 -11.66 1.16 -56.03
C ALA A 16 -12.85 0.35 -55.47
N ALA A 17 -13.05 0.48 -54.15
CA ALA A 17 -14.37 0.78 -53.59
C ALA A 17 -14.27 1.43 -52.18
N LYS A 18 -14.36 2.77 -52.19
CA LYS A 18 -15.04 3.69 -51.26
C LYS A 18 -14.64 3.82 -49.76
N ALA A 19 -14.09 5.01 -49.45
CA ALA A 19 -14.42 6.02 -48.39
C ALA A 19 -15.25 5.55 -47.17
N GLY A 20 -14.90 5.75 -45.88
CA GLY A 20 -14.29 6.86 -45.10
C GLY A 20 -15.24 7.22 -43.93
N PRO A 21 -14.90 7.94 -42.83
CA PRO A 21 -13.60 8.41 -42.34
C PRO A 21 -13.24 7.98 -40.88
N SER A 22 -12.01 8.31 -40.48
CA SER A 22 -11.49 8.67 -39.15
C SER A 22 -12.31 8.40 -37.89
N GLY A 23 -11.68 7.67 -36.96
CA GLY A 23 -12.00 7.65 -35.55
C GLY A 23 -10.91 6.90 -34.81
N ASP A 24 -9.93 7.65 -34.34
CA ASP A 24 -8.78 7.23 -33.55
C ASP A 24 -9.12 6.16 -32.49
N LYS A 25 -8.43 5.02 -32.53
CA LYS A 25 -8.50 3.97 -31.50
C LYS A 25 -7.11 3.68 -30.97
N ARG A 26 -6.37 4.72 -30.59
CA ARG A 26 -5.16 4.60 -29.78
C ARG A 26 -5.11 5.66 -28.68
N GLU A 27 -6.16 5.70 -27.87
CA GLU A 27 -6.09 6.32 -26.55
C GLU A 27 -6.51 5.29 -25.51
N LEU A 28 -5.54 4.52 -25.01
CA LEU A 28 -5.72 3.71 -23.82
C LEU A 28 -4.36 3.51 -23.14
N VAL A 29 -4.33 3.98 -21.89
CA VAL A 29 -3.36 3.68 -20.84
C VAL A 29 -2.05 4.48 -20.84
N LEU A 30 -2.14 5.81 -20.73
CA LEU A 30 -1.10 6.60 -20.04
C LEU A 30 -1.68 7.59 -19.01
N GLY A 31 -2.90 8.12 -19.22
CA GLY A 31 -3.50 9.11 -18.30
C GLY A 31 -4.01 8.58 -16.95
N GLY A 32 -4.11 7.25 -16.74
CA GLY A 32 -4.68 6.67 -15.51
C GLY A 32 -3.73 6.63 -14.31
N LYS A 33 -2.42 6.65 -14.55
CA LYS A 33 -1.41 6.65 -13.49
C LYS A 33 -1.06 8.08 -13.09
N ASP A 34 -0.94 8.96 -14.09
CA ASP A 34 -0.67 10.38 -13.90
C ASP A 34 -1.84 11.05 -13.17
N ALA A 35 -3.10 10.88 -13.62
CA ALA A 35 -4.25 11.49 -12.95
C ALA A 35 -4.49 10.98 -11.51
N ARG A 36 -4.16 9.72 -11.21
CA ARG A 36 -4.23 9.18 -9.84
C ARG A 36 -3.13 9.75 -8.96
N MET A 37 -1.94 9.98 -9.50
CA MET A 37 -0.84 10.60 -8.79
C MET A 37 -1.14 12.08 -8.50
N THR A 38 -1.70 12.82 -9.47
CA THR A 38 -2.13 14.23 -9.27
C THR A 38 -3.30 14.35 -8.30
N ALA A 39 -4.24 13.40 -8.30
CA ALA A 39 -5.38 13.42 -7.37
C ALA A 39 -4.96 13.21 -5.91
N GLN A 40 -3.85 12.51 -5.66
CA GLN A 40 -3.35 12.21 -4.32
C GLN A 40 -2.38 13.27 -3.76
N GLU A 41 -1.91 14.21 -4.58
CA GLU A 41 -0.97 15.27 -4.14
C GLU A 41 -1.47 16.01 -2.90
N PRO A 42 -2.72 16.52 -2.82
CA PRO A 42 -3.19 17.24 -1.63
C PRO A 42 -3.24 16.37 -0.38
N ALA A 43 -3.54 15.07 -0.54
CA ALA A 43 -3.57 14.12 0.57
C ALA A 43 -2.15 13.79 1.07
N LEU A 44 -1.19 13.69 0.15
CA LEU A 44 0.22 13.49 0.49
C LEU A 44 0.79 14.74 1.20
N ASP A 45 0.54 15.93 0.67
CA ASP A 45 0.95 17.20 1.28
C ASP A 45 0.41 17.34 2.71
N LEU A 46 -0.86 16.98 2.93
CA LEU A 46 -1.47 16.97 4.26
C LEU A 46 -0.74 15.99 5.20
N ILE A 47 -0.42 14.79 4.74
CA ILE A 47 0.31 13.80 5.54
C ILE A 47 1.69 14.35 5.94
N GLU A 48 2.42 14.90 4.98
CA GLU A 48 3.76 15.46 5.21
C GLU A 48 3.70 16.66 6.17
N ALA A 49 2.73 17.55 6.00
CA ALA A 49 2.52 18.69 6.89
C ALA A 49 2.25 18.24 8.33
N VAL A 50 1.31 17.30 8.53
CA VAL A 50 0.95 16.81 9.88
C VAL A 50 2.12 16.06 10.52
N GLN A 51 2.82 15.23 9.76
CA GLN A 51 4.00 14.53 10.25
C GLN A 51 5.12 15.52 10.64
N GLY A 52 5.39 16.51 9.79
CA GLY A 52 6.38 17.55 10.04
C GLY A 52 6.04 18.39 11.27
N PHE A 53 4.77 18.76 11.45
CA PHE A 53 4.30 19.46 12.64
C PHE A 53 4.50 18.63 13.91
N ALA A 54 4.04 17.37 13.91
CA ALA A 54 4.21 16.46 15.03
C ALA A 54 5.69 16.32 15.43
N GLN A 55 6.59 16.17 14.46
CA GLN A 55 8.03 16.11 14.70
C GLN A 55 8.59 17.43 15.26
N SER A 56 8.23 18.58 14.68
CA SER A 56 8.70 19.89 15.12
C SER A 56 8.29 20.22 16.56
N ARG A 57 7.11 19.75 16.97
CA ARG A 57 6.54 19.91 18.30
C ARG A 57 6.93 18.79 19.26
N LYS A 58 7.68 17.78 18.78
CA LYS A 58 8.07 16.57 19.52
C LYS A 58 6.85 15.85 20.12
N LEU A 59 5.74 15.84 19.39
CA LEU A 59 4.55 15.11 19.79
C LEU A 59 4.80 13.62 19.63
N SER A 60 4.58 12.88 20.70
CA SER A 60 4.63 11.43 20.68
C SER A 60 3.28 10.85 20.27
N GLY A 61 3.34 9.67 19.64
CA GLY A 61 2.17 8.87 19.33
C GLY A 61 1.78 8.86 17.85
N TYR A 62 2.37 9.68 16.98
CA TYR A 62 2.19 9.47 15.54
C TYR A 62 2.67 8.06 15.14
N VAL A 63 1.80 7.26 14.53
CA VAL A 63 2.10 5.90 14.08
C VAL A 63 2.37 5.94 12.59
N GLN A 64 1.36 6.32 11.80
CA GLN A 64 1.43 6.42 10.35
C GLN A 64 0.22 7.18 9.82
N ALA A 65 0.23 7.55 8.54
CA ALA A 65 -0.97 7.98 7.83
C ALA A 65 -1.18 7.14 6.56
N ARG A 66 -2.44 7.04 6.13
CA ARG A 66 -2.83 6.31 4.93
C ARG A 66 -3.82 7.12 4.11
N ILE A 67 -3.65 7.08 2.79
CA ILE A 67 -4.62 7.59 1.83
C ILE A 67 -5.55 6.43 1.46
N GLU A 68 -6.85 6.63 1.60
CA GLU A 68 -7.88 5.73 1.11
C GLU A 68 -8.07 5.93 -0.40
N PRO A 69 -7.73 4.96 -1.26
CA PRO A 69 -7.68 5.19 -2.71
C PRO A 69 -9.03 5.54 -3.34
N GLU A 70 -10.13 5.05 -2.76
CA GLU A 70 -11.48 5.21 -3.31
C GLU A 70 -12.09 6.57 -2.96
N THR A 71 -11.76 7.11 -1.79
CA THR A 71 -12.35 8.34 -1.23
C THR A 71 -11.37 9.52 -1.24
N ASN A 72 -10.09 9.24 -1.48
CA ASN A 72 -8.98 10.17 -1.26
C ASN A 72 -8.94 10.75 0.17
N ALA A 73 -9.52 10.02 1.14
CA ALA A 73 -9.50 10.41 2.54
C ALA A 73 -8.14 10.07 3.16
N VAL A 74 -7.69 10.91 4.09
CA VAL A 74 -6.49 10.68 4.89
C VAL A 74 -6.93 10.18 6.27
N THR A 75 -6.44 9.01 6.64
CA THR A 75 -6.54 8.50 8.00
C THR A 75 -5.19 8.57 8.68
N ILE A 76 -5.11 9.32 9.78
CA ILE A 76 -3.92 9.47 10.62
C ILE A 76 -4.07 8.54 11.83
N TYR A 77 -3.16 7.58 11.94
CA TYR A 77 -3.09 6.65 13.05
C TYR A 77 -2.24 7.22 14.17
N TRP A 78 -2.81 7.28 15.36
CA TRP A 78 -2.16 7.82 16.55
C TRP A 78 -2.26 6.82 17.71
N HIS A 79 -1.13 6.52 18.33
CA HIS A 79 -1.08 5.71 19.54
C HIS A 79 -1.63 6.54 20.69
N ARG A 80 -2.73 6.05 21.28
CA ARG A 80 -3.56 6.78 22.27
C ARG A 80 -4.19 8.04 21.68
N GLU A 81 -4.78 8.84 22.55
CA GLU A 81 -5.50 10.06 22.19
C GLU A 81 -4.57 11.11 21.55
N PRO A 82 -4.81 11.55 20.30
CA PRO A 82 -4.01 12.58 19.66
C PRO A 82 -4.20 13.94 20.35
N PRO A 83 -3.12 14.67 20.63
CA PRO A 83 -3.20 16.01 21.23
C PRO A 83 -4.12 16.96 20.46
N ALA A 84 -4.80 17.87 21.18
CA ALA A 84 -5.69 18.83 20.53
C ALA A 84 -4.98 19.69 19.47
N GLU A 85 -3.71 20.04 19.69
CA GLU A 85 -2.94 20.85 18.76
C GLU A 85 -2.70 20.18 17.40
N ILE A 86 -2.47 18.86 17.35
CA ILE A 86 -2.30 18.16 16.07
C ILE A 86 -3.62 18.05 15.32
N ARG A 87 -4.73 17.84 16.05
CA ARG A 87 -6.07 17.79 15.46
C ARG A 87 -6.43 19.15 14.84
N GLN A 88 -6.18 20.24 15.57
CA GLN A 88 -6.43 21.60 15.09
C GLN A 88 -5.57 21.96 13.88
N TYR A 89 -4.27 21.62 13.93
CA TYR A 89 -3.37 21.84 12.81
C TYR A 89 -3.78 21.06 11.56
N ALA A 90 -4.05 19.76 11.69
CA ALA A 90 -4.47 18.94 10.56
C ALA A 90 -5.79 19.44 9.95
N GLU A 91 -6.71 19.91 10.79
CA GLU A 91 -7.97 20.49 10.34
C GLU A 91 -7.79 21.83 9.59
N SER A 92 -6.78 22.65 9.94
CA SER A 92 -6.47 23.88 9.21
C SER A 92 -5.76 23.62 7.89
N GLU A 93 -4.95 22.56 7.80
CA GLU A 93 -4.18 22.22 6.61
C GLU A 93 -4.95 21.35 5.59
N ARG A 94 -6.06 20.72 5.98
CA ARG A 94 -6.70 19.68 5.13
C ARG A 94 -7.16 20.15 3.75
N GLY A 95 -7.36 21.45 3.53
CA GLY A 95 -7.60 21.99 2.18
C GLY A 95 -8.77 21.36 1.39
N GLY A 96 -9.75 20.75 2.07
CA GLY A 96 -10.86 20.02 1.45
C GLY A 96 -10.69 18.49 1.38
N VAL A 97 -9.52 17.96 1.75
CA VAL A 97 -9.29 16.52 1.95
C VAL A 97 -10.10 16.03 3.15
N ALA A 98 -10.76 14.88 3.00
CA ALA A 98 -11.43 14.22 4.11
C ALA A 98 -10.37 13.68 5.09
N LEU A 99 -10.51 13.99 6.37
CA LEU A 99 -9.51 13.69 7.39
C LEU A 99 -10.13 12.91 8.54
N HIS A 100 -9.47 11.82 8.93
CA HIS A 100 -9.85 10.99 10.07
C HIS A 100 -8.64 10.78 10.99
N PHE A 101 -8.89 10.78 12.30
CA PHE A 101 -7.93 10.32 13.30
C PHE A 101 -8.39 8.96 13.82
N SER A 102 -7.52 7.97 13.74
CA SER A 102 -7.75 6.64 14.31
C SER A 102 -6.83 6.43 15.51
N VAL A 103 -7.42 6.18 16.68
CA VAL A 103 -6.66 5.86 17.88
C VAL A 103 -6.33 4.37 17.86
N VAL A 104 -5.05 4.05 17.97
CA VAL A 104 -4.56 2.67 17.96
C VAL A 104 -3.91 2.30 19.30
N PRO A 105 -3.99 1.02 19.71
CA PRO A 105 -3.53 0.59 21.03
C PRO A 105 -2.01 0.47 21.15
N TYR A 106 -1.29 0.38 20.02
CA TYR A 106 0.15 0.18 20.00
C TYR A 106 0.85 1.25 19.17
N SER A 107 2.06 1.60 19.58
CA SER A 107 2.95 2.40 18.73
C SER A 107 3.54 1.56 17.60
N TYR A 108 3.97 2.23 16.52
CA TYR A 108 4.64 1.56 15.40
C TYR A 108 5.89 0.79 15.85
N ASP A 109 6.70 1.40 16.72
CA ASP A 109 7.94 0.81 17.23
C ASP A 109 7.68 -0.45 18.06
N GLU A 110 6.61 -0.48 18.87
CA GLU A 110 6.20 -1.67 19.61
C GLU A 110 5.84 -2.81 18.66
N LEU A 111 5.02 -2.54 17.65
CA LEU A 111 4.61 -3.55 16.65
C LEU A 111 5.79 -4.06 15.82
N VAL A 112 6.69 -3.16 15.39
CA VAL A 112 7.89 -3.56 14.61
C VAL A 112 8.88 -4.35 15.45
N LYS A 113 9.12 -3.95 16.70
CA LYS A 113 10.02 -4.66 17.61
C LYS A 113 9.49 -6.08 17.87
N GLU A 114 8.19 -6.20 18.12
CA GLU A 114 7.54 -7.47 18.39
C GLU A 114 7.49 -8.36 17.13
N ALA A 115 7.23 -7.79 15.95
CA ALA A 115 7.27 -8.52 14.69
C ALA A 115 8.66 -9.12 14.43
N ARG A 116 9.73 -8.35 14.65
CA ARG A 116 11.12 -8.84 14.54
C ARG A 116 11.41 -9.95 15.53
N ARG A 117 10.93 -9.83 16.77
CA ARG A 117 11.09 -10.85 17.81
C ARG A 117 10.41 -12.16 17.39
N ILE A 118 9.16 -12.10 16.91
CA ILE A 118 8.41 -13.26 16.44
C ILE A 118 9.16 -13.99 15.32
N VAL A 119 9.66 -13.27 14.31
CA VAL A 119 10.43 -13.86 13.21
C VAL A 119 11.70 -14.54 13.74
N SER A 120 12.44 -13.87 14.63
CA SER A 120 13.70 -14.39 15.17
C SER A 120 13.51 -15.68 15.98
N GLU A 121 12.46 -15.75 16.80
CA GLU A 121 12.22 -16.90 17.68
C GLU A 121 11.55 -18.08 16.96
N ASN A 122 10.86 -17.83 15.85
CA ASN A 122 10.06 -18.84 15.15
C ASN A 122 10.60 -19.16 13.75
N SER A 123 11.82 -18.73 13.41
CA SER A 123 12.48 -19.16 12.18
C SER A 123 12.79 -20.67 12.23
N PRO A 124 12.62 -21.43 11.13
CA PRO A 124 12.24 -21.01 9.78
C PRO A 124 10.73 -21.11 9.47
N LYS A 125 9.90 -21.28 10.51
CA LYS A 125 8.45 -21.50 10.40
C LYS A 125 7.70 -20.23 9.99
N VAL A 126 8.14 -19.10 10.55
CA VAL A 126 7.67 -17.76 10.18
C VAL A 126 8.53 -17.21 9.06
N VAL A 127 7.89 -16.82 7.96
CA VAL A 127 8.55 -16.25 6.77
C VAL A 127 8.44 -14.72 6.73
N SER A 128 7.44 -14.16 7.40
CA SER A 128 7.25 -12.71 7.51
C SER A 128 6.49 -12.34 8.77
N ALA A 129 6.73 -11.14 9.28
CA ALA A 129 5.88 -10.50 10.27
C ALA A 129 5.91 -8.98 10.06
N SER A 130 4.76 -8.34 10.12
CA SER A 130 4.64 -6.88 10.01
C SER A 130 3.43 -6.39 10.82
N PRO A 131 3.40 -5.11 11.23
CA PRO A 131 2.17 -4.48 11.70
C PRO A 131 1.00 -4.77 10.75
N ASN A 132 -0.19 -5.02 11.29
CA ASN A 132 -1.40 -5.10 10.48
C ASN A 132 -1.81 -3.70 9.99
N ALA A 133 -2.70 -3.63 9.00
CA ALA A 133 -3.01 -2.39 8.29
C ALA A 133 -3.71 -1.33 9.17
N ASP A 134 -4.38 -1.77 10.24
CA ASP A 134 -5.08 -0.95 11.23
C ASP A 134 -4.26 -0.73 12.52
N PHE A 135 -3.03 -1.24 12.59
CA PHE A 135 -2.10 -1.13 13.72
C PHE A 135 -2.66 -1.60 15.07
N THR A 136 -3.61 -2.54 15.04
CA THR A 136 -4.17 -3.21 16.23
C THR A 136 -3.38 -4.47 16.62
N GLY A 137 -2.37 -4.86 15.82
CA GLY A 137 -1.58 -6.05 16.04
C GLY A 137 -0.57 -6.32 14.91
N ILE A 138 -0.22 -7.59 14.73
CA ILE A 138 0.79 -8.04 13.77
C ILE A 138 0.21 -9.12 12.87
N THR A 139 0.46 -9.02 11.57
CA THR A 139 0.23 -10.11 10.62
C THR A 139 1.51 -10.91 10.48
N VAL A 140 1.42 -12.23 10.66
CA VAL A 140 2.53 -13.17 10.56
C VAL A 140 2.27 -14.15 9.40
N GLY A 141 3.21 -14.20 8.46
CA GLY A 141 3.21 -15.17 7.38
C GLY A 141 3.92 -16.46 7.81
N VAL A 142 3.27 -17.60 7.61
CA VAL A 142 3.80 -18.92 7.98
C VAL A 142 4.01 -19.82 6.77
N ASP A 143 5.06 -20.65 6.84
CA ASP A 143 5.32 -21.71 5.86
C ASP A 143 4.66 -23.01 6.33
N THR A 144 3.48 -23.29 5.78
CA THR A 144 2.68 -24.48 6.10
C THR A 144 3.34 -25.79 5.65
N SER A 145 4.33 -25.74 4.74
CA SER A 145 5.11 -26.93 4.37
C SER A 145 6.07 -27.38 5.48
N LYS A 146 6.34 -26.50 6.46
CA LYS A 146 7.28 -26.74 7.57
C LYS A 146 6.61 -26.79 8.94
N VAL A 147 5.28 -26.63 9.00
CA VAL A 147 4.55 -26.41 10.26
C VAL A 147 3.19 -27.07 10.24
N ASP A 148 2.91 -27.85 11.28
CA ASP A 148 1.53 -28.16 11.66
C ASP A 148 0.98 -26.97 12.46
N LEU A 149 -0.01 -26.27 11.89
CA LEU A 149 -0.63 -25.08 12.47
C LEU A 149 -1.25 -25.33 13.84
N GLN A 150 -1.69 -26.56 14.13
CA GLN A 150 -2.26 -26.89 15.44
C GLN A 150 -1.20 -26.98 16.55
N SER A 151 0.07 -27.15 16.17
CA SER A 151 1.21 -27.22 17.08
C SER A 151 1.97 -25.89 17.21
N MET A 152 1.60 -24.87 16.44
CA MET A 152 2.30 -23.60 16.42
C MET A 152 1.82 -22.70 17.57
N SER A 153 2.68 -22.50 18.56
CA SER A 153 2.49 -21.49 19.60
C SER A 153 3.39 -20.29 19.33
N VAL A 154 2.80 -19.13 19.05
CA VAL A 154 3.52 -17.85 19.05
C VAL A 154 3.16 -17.13 20.34
N SER A 155 4.15 -16.90 21.21
CA SER A 155 3.97 -15.99 22.34
C SER A 155 4.02 -14.57 21.81
N SER A 156 3.05 -13.72 22.14
CA SER A 156 3.08 -12.30 21.79
C SER A 156 2.39 -11.42 22.81
N THR A 157 2.91 -10.20 22.97
CA THR A 157 2.31 -9.14 23.81
C THR A 157 1.25 -8.33 23.05
N VAL A 158 1.06 -8.61 21.76
CA VAL A 158 0.04 -7.97 20.92
C VAL A 158 -0.75 -9.04 20.15
N PRO A 159 -1.96 -8.73 19.65
CA PRO A 159 -2.69 -9.65 18.80
C PRO A 159 -1.88 -10.05 17.56
N VAL A 160 -1.88 -11.34 17.24
CA VAL A 160 -1.20 -11.89 16.07
C VAL A 160 -2.19 -12.58 15.15
N GLN A 161 -2.21 -12.18 13.90
CA GLN A 161 -2.98 -12.83 12.83
C GLN A 161 -2.05 -13.71 12.00
N LEU A 162 -2.30 -15.01 11.99
CA LEU A 162 -1.53 -15.96 11.18
C LEU A 162 -2.07 -16.02 9.75
N THR A 163 -1.18 -16.04 8.77
CA THR A 163 -1.54 -16.05 7.35
C THR A 163 -0.67 -16.97 6.51
N HIS A 164 -1.25 -17.52 5.45
CA HIS A 164 -0.52 -18.27 4.42
C HIS A 164 -1.11 -17.95 3.04
N GLY A 165 -0.28 -17.49 2.10
CA GLY A 165 -0.75 -17.09 0.77
C GLY A 165 -1.82 -15.97 0.77
N GLY A 166 -1.88 -15.18 1.85
CA GLY A 166 -2.91 -14.14 2.06
C GLY A 166 -4.18 -14.64 2.74
N GLU A 167 -4.34 -15.95 2.96
CA GLU A 167 -5.46 -16.51 3.72
C GLU A 167 -5.20 -16.43 5.23
N VAL A 168 -6.23 -16.10 6.01
CA VAL A 168 -6.17 -16.03 7.46
C VAL A 168 -6.36 -17.42 8.06
N LEU A 169 -5.36 -17.89 8.79
CA LEU A 169 -5.36 -19.22 9.40
C LEU A 169 -5.88 -19.20 10.84
N GLY A 170 -5.73 -18.06 11.53
CA GLY A 170 -6.16 -17.91 12.91
C GLY A 170 -5.67 -16.62 13.55
N ILE A 171 -6.19 -16.33 14.74
CA ILE A 171 -5.80 -15.18 15.56
C ILE A 171 -5.34 -15.68 16.92
N ILE A 172 -4.16 -15.23 17.35
CA ILE A 172 -3.61 -15.44 18.68
C ILE A 172 -3.82 -14.13 19.46
N PRO A 173 -4.56 -14.15 20.58
CA PRO A 173 -4.74 -12.94 21.38
C PRO A 173 -3.41 -12.50 22.01
N GLY A 174 -3.23 -11.18 22.18
CA GLY A 174 -2.12 -10.64 22.94
C GLY A 174 -2.25 -10.99 24.43
N GLY A 175 -1.13 -11.33 25.07
CA GLY A 175 -1.03 -11.64 26.50
C GLY A 175 -0.83 -10.43 27.40
#